data_AF-A0A6J1Y199-F1
#
_entry.id   AF-A0A6J1Y199-F1
#
_cell.length_a   1.000
_cell.length_b   1.000
_cell.length_c   1.000
_cell.angle_alpha   90.00
_cell.angle_beta   90.00
_cell.angle_gamma   90.00
#
_symmetry.space_group_name_H-M   'P 1'
#
loop_
_entity.id
_entity.type
_entity.pdbx_description
1 polymer ?
#
loop_
_entity_poly.entity_id
_entity_poly.type
_entity_poly.pdbx_seq_one_letter_code
_entity_poly.pdbx_strand_id
1 'polypeptide(L)'
;MSLYPSLEDLKVDKVIQAQTAFSANPANPAILSEASAPISQDGNLYPKLYPELSQYMGLSLNEEEVRANMALVPGASVQGLVARPSSMNYMVAPVTGNDVGIRRAEIKQGIREVILCKDQDGKIGLRLKSIDNGIFVQLVQANSPASLVGLRFGDQVLQINGENCAGWSSDKAHKVLKQAFGEKITMTVRDRPFERTITMHKDSTGHVGFIFKNGKITSIVKDSSAARNGLLTEHNICEVNGQNVIGLKDSQIADILSTSESVVTITIMPAFIFEHIIKRMAPSIMKSLMDHTIPEV
;
A
#
# COMPACT_ATOMS: atom_id res chain seq x y z
N MET A 1 0.37 18.19 13.35
CA MET A 1 -0.23 17.20 12.42
C MET A 1 0.52 15.90 12.58
N SER A 2 -0.18 14.78 12.76
CA SER A 2 0.42 13.44 12.78
C SER A 2 1.10 13.15 11.43
N LEU A 3 2.31 12.61 11.46
CA LEU A 3 3.07 12.22 10.25
C LEU A 3 2.50 11.00 9.53
N TYR A 4 1.50 10.32 10.11
CA TYR A 4 0.96 9.08 9.60
C TYR A 4 -0.58 9.10 9.61
N PRO A 5 -1.23 8.55 8.56
CA PRO A 5 -2.69 8.40 8.53
C PRO A 5 -3.20 7.59 9.72
N SER A 6 -4.17 8.15 10.43
CA SER A 6 -4.82 7.58 11.60
C SER A 6 -6.20 6.99 11.27
N LEU A 7 -6.74 6.17 12.17
CA LEU A 7 -8.12 5.68 12.06
C LEU A 7 -9.14 6.83 12.06
N GLU A 8 -8.80 7.93 12.73
CA GLU A 8 -9.62 9.13 12.76
C GLU A 8 -9.63 9.81 11.38
N ASP A 9 -8.46 9.90 10.73
CA ASP A 9 -8.34 10.45 9.38
C ASP A 9 -9.20 9.66 8.37
N LEU A 10 -9.18 8.33 8.42
CA LEU A 10 -10.03 7.50 7.56
C LEU A 10 -11.52 7.75 7.80
N LYS A 11 -11.94 7.91 9.06
CA LYS A 11 -13.34 8.18 9.39
C LYS A 11 -13.76 9.56 8.91
N VAL A 12 -12.91 10.57 9.10
CA VAL A 12 -13.14 11.94 8.62
C VAL A 12 -13.25 11.96 7.10
N ASP A 13 -12.36 11.27 6.39
CA ASP A 13 -12.40 11.17 4.92
C ASP A 13 -13.71 10.55 4.42
N LYS A 14 -14.17 9.46 5.05
CA LYS A 14 -15.48 8.85 4.74
C LYS A 14 -16.65 9.82 4.97
N VAL A 15 -16.62 10.60 6.05
CA VAL A 15 -17.68 11.59 6.34
C VAL A 15 -17.67 12.71 5.31
N ILE A 16 -16.51 13.24 4.95
CA ILE A 16 -16.37 14.26 3.91
C ILE A 16 -16.86 13.73 2.58
N GLN A 17 -16.43 12.52 2.19
CA GLN A 17 -16.85 11.90 0.93
C GLN A 17 -18.36 11.65 0.89
N ALA A 18 -18.96 11.19 1.99
CA ALA A 18 -20.40 11.02 2.11
C ALA A 18 -21.16 12.36 2.02
N GLN A 19 -20.66 13.42 2.65
CA GLN A 19 -21.27 14.76 2.60
C GLN A 19 -21.15 15.39 1.21
N THR A 20 -20.02 15.16 0.52
CA THR A 20 -19.80 15.62 -0.86
C THR A 20 -20.72 14.87 -1.82
N ALA A 21 -20.86 13.55 -1.66
CA ALA A 21 -21.78 12.73 -2.45
C ALA A 21 -23.25 13.13 -2.22
N PHE A 22 -23.64 13.44 -0.97
CA PHE A 22 -24.96 13.96 -0.63
C PHE A 22 -25.23 15.32 -1.26
N SER A 23 -24.23 16.20 -1.28
CA SER A 23 -24.33 17.54 -1.89
C SER A 23 -24.37 17.49 -3.42
N ALA A 24 -23.75 16.48 -4.03
CA ALA A 24 -23.69 16.32 -5.48
C ALA A 24 -24.94 15.64 -6.08
N ASN A 25 -25.79 15.00 -5.26
CA ASN A 25 -26.97 14.30 -5.76
C ASN A 25 -28.16 14.31 -4.76
N PRO A 26 -29.00 15.37 -4.77
CA PRO A 26 -30.12 15.52 -3.83
C PRO A 26 -31.31 14.57 -4.09
N ALA A 27 -31.22 13.64 -5.05
CA ALA A 27 -32.36 12.91 -5.60
C ALA A 27 -32.61 11.50 -5.01
N ASN A 28 -31.93 11.06 -3.94
CA ASN A 28 -32.27 9.78 -3.29
C ASN A 28 -32.04 9.82 -1.77
N PRO A 29 -33.10 9.86 -0.95
CA PRO A 29 -32.97 9.72 0.49
C PRO A 29 -32.87 8.24 0.86
N ALA A 30 -31.76 7.81 1.47
CA ALA A 30 -31.76 6.61 2.29
C ALA A 30 -32.48 6.94 3.60
N ILE A 31 -33.53 6.18 3.88
CA ILE A 31 -34.45 6.32 5.00
C ILE A 31 -33.72 6.16 6.33
N LEU A 32 -33.68 7.21 7.15
CA LEU A 32 -33.71 7.12 8.60
C LEU A 32 -34.64 8.21 9.14
N SER A 33 -35.59 7.76 9.97
CA SER A 33 -36.73 8.49 10.49
C SER A 33 -36.39 9.52 11.57
N GLU A 34 -37.30 10.47 11.73
CA GLU A 34 -37.51 11.38 12.87
C GLU A 34 -36.61 12.61 13.01
N ALA A 35 -37.04 13.72 12.41
CA ALA A 35 -37.53 14.92 13.13
C ALA A 35 -37.78 16.05 12.13
N SER A 36 -39.04 16.31 11.83
CA SER A 36 -39.48 17.38 10.94
C SER A 36 -39.61 18.70 11.71
N ALA A 37 -38.95 19.75 11.25
CA ALA A 37 -39.38 21.14 11.49
C ALA A 37 -39.32 21.90 10.16
N PRO A 38 -40.39 22.62 9.77
CA PRO A 38 -40.37 23.40 8.54
C PRO A 38 -39.66 24.73 8.81
N ILE A 39 -38.68 25.09 7.98
CA ILE A 39 -38.11 26.45 7.99
C ILE A 39 -38.22 27.03 6.58
N SER A 40 -38.83 28.21 6.59
CA SER A 40 -39.17 29.12 5.52
C SER A 40 -37.99 29.46 4.61
N GLN A 41 -38.30 29.68 3.33
CA GLN A 41 -37.44 30.37 2.39
C GLN A 41 -37.09 31.76 2.94
N ASP A 42 -35.82 31.99 3.25
CA ASP A 42 -35.23 33.32 3.20
C ASP A 42 -33.75 33.20 2.82
N GLY A 43 -33.35 33.96 1.81
CA GLY A 43 -31.98 33.99 1.32
C GLY A 43 -31.04 34.66 2.32
N ASN A 44 -29.78 34.24 2.31
CA ASN A 44 -28.62 34.86 2.98
C ASN A 44 -28.32 34.54 4.45
N LEU A 45 -28.19 33.27 4.85
CA LEU A 45 -27.64 32.91 6.17
C LEU A 45 -26.70 31.68 6.18
N TYR A 46 -25.60 31.72 5.42
CA TYR A 46 -24.40 30.96 5.78
C TYR A 46 -23.19 31.89 5.86
N PRO A 47 -22.48 31.97 7.01
CA PRO A 47 -21.15 32.55 7.05
C PRO A 47 -20.24 31.72 6.13
N LYS A 48 -19.59 32.36 5.15
CA LYS A 48 -18.60 31.74 4.26
C LYS A 48 -17.52 31.04 5.10
N LEU A 49 -17.58 29.71 5.17
CA LEU A 49 -16.67 28.84 5.94
C LEU A 49 -15.37 28.46 5.20
N TYR A 50 -15.03 29.17 4.12
CA TYR A 50 -13.74 29.04 3.44
C TYR A 50 -13.08 30.41 3.34
N PRO A 51 -11.82 30.56 3.79
CA PRO A 51 -11.02 31.72 3.41
C PRO A 51 -10.90 31.73 1.89
N GLU A 52 -11.31 32.82 1.24
CA GLU A 52 -10.96 33.04 -0.16
C GLU A 52 -9.44 32.98 -0.30
N LEU A 53 -8.97 32.27 -1.32
CA LEU A 53 -7.55 31.96 -1.58
C LEU A 53 -6.71 33.20 -1.99
N SER A 54 -7.19 34.41 -1.70
CA SER A 54 -6.52 35.68 -2.00
C SER A 54 -5.37 35.99 -1.03
N GLN A 55 -5.27 35.29 0.11
CA GLN A 55 -4.24 35.54 1.11
C GLN A 55 -3.65 34.24 1.67
N TYR A 56 -2.68 33.68 0.94
CA TYR A 56 -1.84 32.59 1.44
C TYR A 56 -0.44 33.13 1.73
N MET A 57 0.05 32.93 2.95
CA MET A 57 1.41 33.32 3.39
C MET A 57 1.77 34.82 3.19
N GLY A 58 0.78 35.73 3.31
CA GLY A 58 1.03 37.17 3.25
C GLY A 58 1.35 37.72 1.85
N LEU A 59 1.17 36.92 0.80
CA LEU A 59 1.33 37.34 -0.59
C LEU A 59 -0.05 37.48 -1.24
N SER A 60 -0.43 38.71 -1.60
CA SER A 60 -1.62 38.98 -2.42
C SER A 60 -1.26 38.72 -3.88
N LEU A 61 -1.63 37.56 -4.41
CA LEU A 61 -1.42 37.23 -5.82
C LEU A 61 -2.51 37.92 -6.66
N ASN A 62 -2.24 39.16 -7.09
CA ASN A 62 -3.07 39.79 -8.12
C ASN A 62 -2.90 39.01 -9.44
N GLU A 63 -4.01 38.67 -10.09
CA GLU A 63 -4.05 37.89 -11.34
C GLU A 63 -3.21 38.52 -12.46
N GLU A 64 -3.01 39.83 -12.40
CA GLU A 64 -2.20 40.62 -13.33
C GLU A 64 -0.68 40.42 -13.14
N GLU A 65 -0.19 40.26 -11.91
CA GLU A 65 1.24 40.01 -11.63
C GLU A 65 1.65 38.57 -11.97
N VAL A 66 0.72 37.62 -11.83
CA VAL A 66 0.91 36.22 -12.21
C VAL A 66 1.06 36.11 -13.74
N ARG A 67 0.23 36.84 -14.50
CA ARG A 67 0.37 36.89 -15.98
C ARG A 67 1.65 37.58 -16.43
N ALA A 68 2.09 38.65 -15.75
CA ALA A 68 3.29 39.39 -16.14
C ALA A 68 4.58 38.58 -15.95
N ASN A 69 4.62 37.67 -14.97
CA ASN A 69 5.79 36.83 -14.67
C ASN A 69 5.74 35.43 -15.29
N MET A 70 4.65 35.07 -15.98
CA MET A 70 4.58 33.84 -16.74
C MET A 70 5.23 34.05 -18.11
N ALA A 71 6.50 33.67 -18.24
CA ALA A 71 7.15 33.60 -19.54
C ALA A 71 6.45 32.52 -20.39
N LEU A 72 5.58 32.97 -21.30
CA LEU A 72 5.01 32.15 -22.36
C LEU A 72 6.15 31.67 -23.26
N VAL A 73 6.59 30.41 -23.10
CA VAL A 73 7.41 29.75 -24.11
C VAL A 73 6.52 29.51 -25.32
N PRO A 74 6.80 30.11 -26.49
CA PRO A 74 5.98 29.89 -27.68
C PRO A 74 6.10 28.43 -28.11
N GLY A 75 4.96 27.77 -28.30
CA GLY A 75 4.90 26.44 -28.90
C GLY A 75 5.45 26.48 -30.31
N ALA A 76 6.68 25.98 -30.49
CA ALA A 76 7.27 25.72 -31.78
C ALA A 76 7.03 24.26 -32.19
N SER A 77 6.57 24.10 -33.41
CA SER A 77 6.34 22.86 -34.14
C SER A 77 7.48 21.84 -33.99
N VAL A 78 7.07 20.58 -33.82
CA VAL A 78 7.90 19.37 -33.83
C VAL A 78 8.67 19.27 -35.15
N GLN A 79 9.94 19.70 -35.15
CA GLN A 79 11.00 19.25 -36.07
C GLN A 79 12.31 19.96 -35.69
N GLY A 80 13.21 19.26 -35.00
CA GLY A 80 14.52 19.82 -34.66
C GLY A 80 15.35 18.91 -33.76
N LEU A 81 16.40 18.36 -34.35
CA LEU A 81 17.38 17.45 -33.76
C LEU A 81 17.87 17.90 -32.38
N VAL A 82 17.65 17.07 -31.36
CA VAL A 82 18.24 17.26 -30.04
C VAL A 82 19.73 16.92 -30.13
N ALA A 83 20.57 17.91 -29.89
CA ALA A 83 22.02 17.73 -29.82
C ALA A 83 22.36 16.68 -28.75
N ARG A 84 23.01 15.60 -29.16
CA ARG A 84 23.60 14.60 -28.27
C ARG A 84 24.82 15.21 -27.55
N PRO A 85 24.83 15.36 -26.22
CA PRO A 85 26.10 15.43 -25.52
C PRO A 85 26.68 14.02 -25.52
N SER A 86 27.71 13.81 -26.33
CA SER A 86 28.58 12.63 -26.28
C SER A 86 29.36 12.65 -24.97
N SER A 87 28.86 11.92 -23.97
CA SER A 87 29.64 11.49 -22.81
C SER A 87 29.00 10.23 -22.24
N MET A 88 29.65 9.09 -22.45
CA MET A 88 29.43 7.87 -21.67
C MET A 88 29.53 8.22 -20.18
N ASN A 89 28.41 8.16 -19.44
CA ASN A 89 28.35 7.70 -18.03
C ASN A 89 26.91 7.84 -17.46
N TYR A 90 26.31 6.69 -17.14
CA TYR A 90 25.29 6.44 -16.12
C TYR A 90 24.19 7.50 -15.85
N MET A 91 23.34 7.80 -16.82
CA MET A 91 21.99 8.30 -16.51
C MET A 91 21.04 7.10 -16.43
N VAL A 92 20.74 6.65 -15.22
CA VAL A 92 19.52 5.85 -14.97
C VAL A 92 18.37 6.85 -15.03
N ALA A 93 17.48 6.70 -16.01
CA ALA A 93 16.28 7.52 -16.06
C ALA A 93 15.52 7.38 -14.73
N PRO A 94 14.90 8.45 -14.20
CA PRO A 94 13.93 8.30 -13.11
C PRO A 94 12.92 7.25 -13.55
N VAL A 95 12.67 6.24 -12.71
CA VAL A 95 11.76 5.17 -13.08
C VAL A 95 10.38 5.79 -13.30
N THR A 96 10.00 5.94 -14.57
CA THR A 96 8.73 6.52 -14.96
C THR A 96 7.62 5.62 -14.43
N GLY A 97 6.59 6.17 -13.77
CA GLY A 97 5.54 5.45 -13.02
C GLY A 97 4.61 4.49 -13.81
N ASN A 98 5.07 3.95 -14.93
CA ASN A 98 4.42 2.91 -15.72
C ASN A 98 5.04 1.51 -15.55
N ASP A 99 6.13 1.35 -14.80
CA ASP A 99 6.66 0.01 -14.49
C ASP A 99 5.65 -0.81 -13.67
N VAL A 100 5.20 -1.92 -14.26
CA VAL A 100 4.18 -2.80 -13.67
C VAL A 100 4.61 -3.32 -12.30
N GLY A 101 5.90 -3.65 -12.16
CA GLY A 101 6.48 -4.11 -10.89
C GLY A 101 6.39 -3.06 -9.77
N ILE A 102 6.55 -1.77 -10.11
CA ILE A 102 6.43 -0.67 -9.13
C ILE A 102 4.97 -0.51 -8.71
N ARG A 103 4.03 -0.50 -9.67
CA ARG A 103 2.61 -0.36 -9.33
C ARG A 103 2.10 -1.53 -8.49
N ARG A 104 2.57 -2.76 -8.73
CA ARG A 104 2.24 -3.95 -7.92
C ARG A 104 2.86 -3.90 -6.51
N ALA A 105 4.10 -3.43 -6.42
CA ALA A 105 4.86 -3.37 -5.16
C ALA A 105 4.63 -2.08 -4.38
N GLU A 106 3.81 -1.15 -4.89
CA GLU A 106 3.49 0.10 -4.20
C GLU A 106 2.81 -0.20 -2.86
N ILE A 107 3.45 0.22 -1.78
CA ILE A 107 2.86 0.23 -0.44
C ILE A 107 2.18 1.58 -0.30
N LYS A 108 0.87 1.62 -0.54
CA LYS A 108 0.06 2.77 -0.13
C LYS A 108 0.11 2.80 1.39
N GLN A 109 0.73 3.81 2.00
CA GLN A 109 0.77 3.97 3.47
C GLN A 109 -0.61 4.28 4.08
N GLY A 110 -1.69 4.04 3.33
CA GLY A 110 -3.05 4.29 3.71
C GLY A 110 -3.62 3.17 4.57
N ILE A 111 -4.57 3.55 5.41
CA ILE A 111 -5.49 2.61 6.04
C ILE A 111 -6.60 2.36 5.02
N ARG A 112 -6.94 1.10 4.78
CA ARG A 112 -8.05 0.72 3.89
C ARG A 112 -9.04 -0.16 4.63
N GLU A 113 -10.31 -0.07 4.23
CA GLU A 113 -11.35 -0.98 4.68
C GLU A 113 -11.51 -2.08 3.63
N VAL A 114 -11.53 -3.33 4.09
CA VAL A 114 -11.79 -4.50 3.27
C VAL A 114 -13.01 -5.24 3.81
N ILE A 115 -13.78 -5.81 2.91
CA ILE A 115 -14.97 -6.58 3.22
C ILE A 115 -14.73 -7.99 2.73
N LEU A 116 -14.65 -8.94 3.65
CA LEU A 116 -14.46 -10.35 3.36
C LEU A 116 -15.80 -11.07 3.42
N CYS A 117 -16.03 -11.98 2.48
CA CYS A 117 -17.12 -12.94 2.55
C CYS A 117 -16.57 -14.31 2.97
N LYS A 118 -17.22 -15.00 3.89
CA LYS A 118 -16.85 -16.37 4.25
C LYS A 118 -17.10 -17.31 3.05
N ASP A 119 -16.21 -18.28 2.89
CA ASP A 119 -16.40 -19.37 1.93
C ASP A 119 -17.48 -20.35 2.41
N GLN A 120 -17.83 -21.35 1.60
CA GLN A 120 -18.80 -22.42 1.90
C GLN A 120 -18.48 -23.14 3.22
N ASP A 121 -17.20 -23.24 3.56
CA ASP A 121 -16.66 -23.82 4.80
C ASP A 121 -16.77 -22.89 6.02
N GLY A 122 -17.30 -21.67 5.87
CA GLY A 122 -17.31 -20.64 6.91
C GLY A 122 -15.93 -20.04 7.23
N LYS A 123 -14.94 -20.27 6.36
CA LYS A 123 -13.54 -19.81 6.54
C LYS A 123 -13.22 -18.65 5.59
N ILE A 124 -12.24 -17.84 5.97
CA ILE A 124 -11.73 -16.74 5.14
C ILE A 124 -10.30 -16.98 4.62
N GLY A 125 -9.63 -18.05 5.07
CA GLY A 125 -8.24 -18.37 4.69
C GLY A 125 -7.17 -17.47 5.29
N LEU A 126 -7.41 -16.90 6.48
CA LEU A 126 -6.51 -15.96 7.14
C LEU A 126 -5.99 -16.51 8.46
N ARG A 127 -4.69 -16.31 8.74
CA ARG A 127 -4.10 -16.53 10.07
C ARG A 127 -3.54 -15.23 10.61
N LEU A 128 -3.94 -14.89 11.83
CA LEU A 128 -3.52 -13.67 12.52
C LEU A 128 -2.53 -13.96 13.66
N LYS A 129 -1.63 -13.01 13.92
CA LYS A 129 -0.62 -13.05 14.97
C LYS A 129 -0.58 -11.74 15.74
N SER A 130 -0.51 -11.83 17.07
CA SER A 130 -0.31 -10.68 17.95
C SER A 130 1.18 -10.35 18.10
N ILE A 131 1.55 -9.09 17.90
CA ILE A 131 2.91 -8.52 18.05
C ILE A 131 2.78 -7.12 18.63
N ASP A 132 3.47 -6.83 19.74
CA ASP A 132 3.49 -5.50 20.39
C ASP A 132 2.10 -4.84 20.53
N ASN A 133 1.11 -5.61 21.00
CA ASN A 133 -0.29 -5.20 21.14
C ASN A 133 -1.03 -4.88 19.82
N GLY A 134 -0.43 -5.14 18.67
CA GLY A 134 -1.08 -5.13 17.36
C GLY A 134 -1.42 -6.53 16.87
N ILE A 135 -2.33 -6.61 15.89
CA ILE A 135 -2.67 -7.85 15.18
C ILE A 135 -2.16 -7.74 13.74
N PHE A 136 -1.42 -8.75 13.30
CA PHE A 136 -0.80 -8.81 11.98
C PHE A 136 -1.19 -10.08 11.24
N VAL A 137 -1.22 -9.99 9.91
CA VAL A 137 -1.46 -11.13 9.02
C VAL A 137 -0.21 -11.99 8.94
N GLN A 138 -0.33 -13.24 9.39
CA GLN A 138 0.73 -14.25 9.40
C GLN A 138 0.68 -15.17 8.17
N LEU A 139 -0.52 -15.51 7.69
CA LEU A 139 -0.72 -16.37 6.52
C LEU A 139 -1.98 -15.92 5.80
N VAL A 140 -1.89 -15.86 4.47
CA VAL A 140 -3.02 -15.70 3.56
C VAL A 140 -3.04 -16.92 2.67
N GLN A 141 -4.15 -17.66 2.68
CA GLN A 141 -4.30 -18.84 1.85
C GLN A 141 -4.56 -18.44 0.40
N ALA A 142 -3.87 -19.10 -0.54
CA ALA A 142 -4.13 -18.92 -1.98
C ALA A 142 -5.60 -19.23 -2.31
N ASN A 143 -6.20 -18.45 -3.23
CA ASN A 143 -7.60 -18.58 -3.66
C ASN A 143 -8.64 -18.51 -2.52
N SER A 144 -8.31 -17.81 -1.44
CA SER A 144 -9.23 -17.58 -0.32
C SER A 144 -9.88 -16.20 -0.38
N PRO A 145 -11.00 -15.97 0.33
CA PRO A 145 -11.58 -14.64 0.44
C PRO A 145 -10.60 -13.57 0.91
N ALA A 146 -9.63 -13.91 1.75
CA ALA A 146 -8.57 -13.00 2.19
C ALA A 146 -7.63 -12.59 1.05
N SER A 147 -7.26 -13.54 0.17
CA SER A 147 -6.44 -13.27 -1.02
C SER A 147 -7.20 -12.38 -2.02
N LEU A 148 -8.50 -12.65 -2.22
CA LEU A 148 -9.35 -11.88 -3.14
C LEU A 148 -9.50 -10.40 -2.75
N VAL A 149 -9.53 -10.09 -1.45
CA VAL A 149 -9.56 -8.69 -0.97
C VAL A 149 -8.17 -8.04 -0.92
N GLY A 150 -7.12 -8.74 -1.38
CA GLY A 150 -5.75 -8.24 -1.44
C GLY A 150 -5.02 -8.17 -0.10
N LEU A 151 -5.45 -8.94 0.92
CA LEU A 151 -4.67 -9.05 2.15
C LEU A 151 -3.36 -9.77 1.87
N ARG A 152 -2.29 -9.28 2.48
CA ARG A 152 -0.94 -9.82 2.33
C ARG A 152 -0.29 -10.09 3.67
N PHE A 153 0.79 -10.86 3.64
CA PHE A 153 1.66 -11.04 4.80
C PHE A 153 2.12 -9.68 5.34
N GLY A 154 2.16 -9.53 6.66
CA GLY A 154 2.65 -8.31 7.29
C GLY A 154 1.61 -7.18 7.39
N ASP A 155 0.43 -7.32 6.77
CA ASP A 155 -0.66 -6.36 6.95
C ASP A 155 -1.10 -6.26 8.41
N GLN A 156 -1.38 -5.05 8.88
CA GLN A 156 -1.82 -4.80 10.26
C GLN A 156 -3.33 -4.62 10.31
N VAL A 157 -4.01 -5.47 11.08
CA VAL A 157 -5.45 -5.37 11.32
C VAL A 157 -5.70 -4.42 12.49
N LEU A 158 -6.37 -3.31 12.20
CA LEU A 158 -6.71 -2.29 13.20
C LEU A 158 -8.10 -2.56 13.80
N GLN A 159 -9.07 -2.93 12.98
CA GLN A 159 -10.43 -3.22 13.41
C GLN A 159 -11.02 -4.44 12.71
N ILE A 160 -11.86 -5.21 13.41
CA ILE A 160 -12.68 -6.29 12.86
C ILE A 160 -14.13 -6.04 13.30
N ASN A 161 -15.05 -5.92 12.33
CA ASN A 161 -16.46 -5.61 12.54
C ASN A 161 -16.71 -4.39 13.45
N GLY A 162 -15.86 -3.36 13.32
CA GLY A 162 -15.92 -2.13 14.12
C GLY A 162 -15.26 -2.23 15.50
N GLU A 163 -14.81 -3.40 15.95
CA GLU A 163 -14.07 -3.55 17.20
C GLU A 163 -12.57 -3.35 17.00
N ASN A 164 -11.94 -2.55 17.87
CA ASN A 164 -10.50 -2.32 17.86
C ASN A 164 -9.73 -3.58 18.26
N CYS A 165 -8.77 -3.96 17.43
CA CYS A 165 -7.91 -5.13 17.64
C CYS A 165 -6.70 -4.86 18.55
N ALA A 166 -6.51 -3.61 19.00
CA ALA A 166 -5.42 -3.24 19.89
C ALA A 166 -5.48 -4.04 21.20
N GLY A 167 -4.35 -4.63 21.60
CA GLY A 167 -4.21 -5.47 22.79
C GLY A 167 -4.82 -6.87 22.67
N TRP A 168 -5.32 -7.28 21.50
CA TRP A 168 -5.88 -8.61 21.34
C TRP A 168 -4.77 -9.68 21.29
N SER A 169 -5.07 -10.84 21.88
CA SER A 169 -4.27 -12.04 21.66
C SER A 169 -4.61 -12.67 20.31
N SER A 170 -3.68 -13.50 19.78
CA SER A 170 -3.91 -14.23 18.53
C SER A 170 -5.17 -15.12 18.62
N ASP A 171 -5.37 -15.75 19.78
CA ASP A 171 -6.53 -16.63 20.03
C ASP A 171 -7.84 -15.86 20.07
N LYS A 172 -7.83 -14.65 20.69
CA LYS A 172 -9.01 -13.76 20.69
C LYS A 172 -9.37 -13.35 19.26
N ALA A 173 -8.38 -12.94 18.47
CA ALA A 173 -8.61 -12.56 17.07
C ALA A 173 -9.20 -13.72 16.25
N HIS A 174 -8.67 -14.94 16.39
CA HIS A 174 -9.23 -16.12 15.71
C HIS A 174 -10.63 -16.47 16.20
N LYS A 175 -10.91 -16.30 17.50
CA LYS A 175 -12.24 -16.53 18.06
C LYS A 175 -13.25 -15.55 17.49
N VAL A 176 -12.92 -14.25 17.42
CA VAL A 176 -13.79 -13.22 16.83
C VAL A 176 -14.07 -13.52 15.36
N LEU A 177 -13.06 -13.88 14.57
CA LEU A 177 -13.25 -14.26 13.17
C LEU A 177 -14.17 -15.48 12.98
N LYS A 178 -14.05 -16.48 13.87
CA LYS A 178 -14.92 -17.67 13.85
C LYS A 178 -16.36 -17.35 14.28
N GLN A 179 -16.51 -16.49 15.29
CA GLN A 179 -17.80 -16.12 15.88
C GLN A 179 -18.53 -15.01 15.14
N ALA A 180 -17.86 -14.31 14.21
CA ALA A 180 -18.48 -13.25 13.42
C ALA A 180 -19.78 -13.76 12.79
N PHE A 181 -20.90 -13.11 13.12
CA PHE A 181 -22.21 -13.47 12.61
C PHE A 181 -22.38 -12.97 11.17
N GLY A 182 -22.90 -13.83 10.30
CA GLY A 182 -23.11 -13.55 8.89
C GLY A 182 -21.94 -13.97 8.00
N GLU A 183 -22.18 -13.87 6.69
CA GLU A 183 -21.18 -14.16 5.66
C GLU A 183 -20.16 -13.03 5.53
N LYS A 184 -20.51 -11.81 5.93
CA LYS A 184 -19.70 -10.60 5.74
C LYS A 184 -18.87 -10.26 6.99
N ILE A 185 -17.57 -10.07 6.82
CA ILE A 185 -16.65 -9.56 7.85
C ILE A 185 -15.99 -8.29 7.33
N THR A 186 -16.15 -7.18 8.04
CA THR A 186 -15.50 -5.91 7.69
C THR A 186 -14.21 -5.78 8.48
N MET A 187 -13.08 -5.51 7.83
CA MET A 187 -11.79 -5.29 8.48
C MET A 187 -11.19 -3.96 8.05
N THR A 188 -10.64 -3.21 9.00
CA THR A 188 -9.83 -2.03 8.70
C THR A 188 -8.37 -2.40 8.86
N VAL A 189 -7.59 -2.21 7.79
CA VAL A 189 -6.22 -2.73 7.66
C VAL A 189 -5.27 -1.61 7.27
N ARG A 190 -4.07 -1.63 7.82
CA ARG A 190 -2.94 -0.81 7.38
C ARG A 190 -1.98 -1.69 6.61
N ASP A 191 -1.65 -1.25 5.40
CA ASP A 191 -0.85 -2.01 4.46
C ASP A 191 0.61 -2.08 4.93
N ARG A 192 1.06 -3.30 5.23
CA ARG A 192 2.47 -3.70 5.40
C ARG A 192 3.37 -2.63 6.08
N PRO A 193 3.08 -2.23 7.34
CA PRO A 193 3.75 -1.10 8.01
C PRO A 193 5.25 -1.31 8.26
N PHE A 194 5.75 -2.55 8.19
CA PHE A 194 7.15 -2.89 8.41
C PHE A 194 7.90 -3.24 7.13
N GLU A 195 7.24 -3.12 5.98
CA GLU A 195 7.83 -3.41 4.69
C GLU A 195 8.36 -2.13 4.03
N ARG A 196 9.43 -2.30 3.26
CA ARG A 196 10.05 -1.24 2.45
C ARG A 196 10.24 -1.73 1.03
N THR A 197 9.83 -0.92 0.07
CA THR A 197 10.05 -1.17 -1.36
C THR A 197 11.40 -0.59 -1.80
N ILE A 198 12.17 -1.37 -2.55
CA ILE A 198 13.45 -0.97 -3.15
C ILE A 198 13.46 -1.42 -4.61
N THR A 199 13.62 -0.46 -5.52
CA THR A 199 13.76 -0.72 -6.95
C THR A 199 15.23 -0.70 -7.33
N MET A 200 15.65 -1.70 -8.09
CA MET A 200 17.01 -1.91 -8.55
C MET A 200 17.01 -2.24 -10.03
N HIS A 201 18.17 -2.09 -10.65
CA HIS A 201 18.41 -2.44 -12.05
C HIS A 201 19.44 -3.55 -12.16
N LYS A 202 19.18 -4.51 -13.03
CA LYS A 202 20.17 -5.51 -13.42
C LYS A 202 21.30 -4.84 -14.19
N ASP A 203 22.52 -5.30 -13.94
CA ASP A 203 23.68 -4.94 -14.74
C ASP A 203 23.71 -5.72 -16.07
N SER A 204 24.78 -5.50 -16.86
CA SER A 204 24.99 -6.21 -18.13
C SER A 204 25.15 -7.73 -17.97
N THR A 205 25.41 -8.22 -16.75
CA THR A 205 25.51 -9.64 -16.42
C THR A 205 24.20 -10.22 -15.88
N GLY A 206 23.14 -9.42 -15.78
CA GLY A 206 21.83 -9.83 -15.28
C GLY A 206 21.69 -9.83 -13.76
N HIS A 207 22.65 -9.24 -13.03
CA HIS A 207 22.66 -9.24 -11.57
C HIS A 207 22.29 -7.87 -10.99
N VAL A 208 21.56 -7.87 -9.87
CA VAL A 208 21.25 -6.66 -9.08
C VAL A 208 22.26 -6.41 -7.95
N GLY A 209 22.97 -7.48 -7.53
CA GLY A 209 24.14 -7.42 -6.64
C GLY A 209 23.87 -7.59 -5.15
N PHE A 210 23.09 -8.59 -4.75
CA PHE A 210 22.98 -9.03 -3.36
C PHE A 210 23.00 -10.56 -3.27
N ILE A 211 23.35 -11.06 -2.09
CA ILE A 211 23.35 -12.48 -1.75
C ILE A 211 22.29 -12.68 -0.67
N PHE A 212 21.49 -13.73 -0.81
CA PHE A 212 20.47 -14.10 0.15
C PHE A 212 20.52 -15.60 0.46
N LYS A 213 20.00 -15.97 1.63
CA LYS A 213 19.89 -17.36 2.10
C LYS A 213 18.61 -17.51 2.92
N ASN A 214 17.82 -18.53 2.61
CA ASN A 214 16.49 -18.77 3.17
C ASN A 214 15.60 -17.51 3.09
N GLY A 215 15.61 -16.83 1.95
CA GLY A 215 14.89 -15.56 1.76
C GLY A 215 15.46 -14.33 2.49
N LYS A 216 16.52 -14.48 3.32
CA LYS A 216 17.17 -13.38 4.05
C LYS A 216 18.39 -12.84 3.31
N ILE A 217 18.48 -11.54 3.13
CA ILE A 217 19.63 -10.85 2.54
C ILE A 217 20.80 -10.88 3.52
N THR A 218 21.92 -11.48 3.11
CA THR A 218 23.12 -11.64 3.94
C THR A 218 24.23 -10.66 3.56
N SER A 219 24.35 -10.35 2.27
CA SER A 219 25.50 -9.61 1.74
C SER A 219 25.09 -8.74 0.55
N ILE A 220 25.79 -7.62 0.36
CA ILE A 220 25.56 -6.70 -0.75
C ILE A 220 26.88 -6.55 -1.50
N VAL A 221 26.82 -6.67 -2.82
CA VAL A 221 27.98 -6.53 -3.71
C VAL A 221 28.29 -5.04 -3.85
N LYS A 222 29.57 -4.67 -3.75
CA LYS A 222 30.02 -3.28 -3.94
C LYS A 222 29.75 -2.83 -5.38
N ASP A 223 29.49 -1.53 -5.54
CA ASP A 223 29.21 -0.89 -6.84
C ASP A 223 28.01 -1.46 -7.62
N SER A 224 27.18 -2.27 -6.95
CA SER A 224 25.96 -2.83 -7.53
C SER A 224 24.78 -1.87 -7.49
N SER A 225 23.67 -2.23 -8.16
CA SER A 225 22.42 -1.49 -8.01
C SER A 225 21.85 -1.60 -6.59
N ALA A 226 22.00 -2.75 -5.94
CA ALA A 226 21.58 -2.95 -4.55
C ALA A 226 22.31 -2.00 -3.58
N ALA A 227 23.62 -1.84 -3.73
CA ALA A 227 24.41 -0.90 -2.92
C ALA A 227 23.97 0.56 -3.16
N ARG A 228 23.77 0.94 -4.43
CA ARG A 228 23.36 2.31 -4.82
C ARG A 228 21.97 2.69 -4.31
N ASN A 229 21.04 1.72 -4.24
CA ASN A 229 19.67 1.94 -3.75
C ASN A 229 19.53 1.73 -2.24
N GLY A 230 20.62 1.48 -1.52
CA GLY A 230 20.62 1.34 -0.06
C GLY A 230 19.84 0.12 0.43
N LEU A 231 19.96 -1.01 -0.29
CA LEU A 231 19.50 -2.30 0.23
C LEU A 231 20.18 -2.59 1.58
N LEU A 232 19.49 -3.26 2.49
CA LEU A 232 20.01 -3.60 3.82
C LEU A 232 20.13 -5.11 3.98
N THR A 233 21.19 -5.54 4.68
CA THR A 233 21.33 -6.94 5.13
C THR A 233 20.46 -7.18 6.36
N GLU A 234 20.29 -8.45 6.75
CA GLU A 234 19.39 -8.85 7.85
C GLU A 234 17.92 -8.43 7.62
N HIS A 235 17.51 -8.43 6.35
CA HIS A 235 16.14 -8.23 5.92
C HIS A 235 15.69 -9.43 5.08
N ASN A 236 14.44 -9.86 5.26
CA ASN A 236 13.81 -10.88 4.44
C ASN A 236 13.14 -10.26 3.23
N ILE A 237 13.21 -10.96 2.10
CA ILE A 237 12.52 -10.59 0.86
C ILE A 237 11.08 -11.10 1.00
N CYS A 238 10.12 -10.18 1.00
CA CYS A 238 8.70 -10.49 1.05
C CYS A 238 8.11 -10.64 -0.36
N GLU A 239 8.43 -9.70 -1.26
CA GLU A 239 7.93 -9.72 -2.64
C GLU A 239 9.01 -9.39 -3.65
N VAL A 240 8.85 -9.91 -4.87
CA VAL A 240 9.65 -9.58 -6.05
C VAL A 240 8.71 -9.22 -7.19
N ASN A 241 8.80 -7.98 -7.69
CA ASN A 241 7.93 -7.40 -8.71
C ASN A 241 6.42 -7.56 -8.40
N GLY A 242 6.09 -7.49 -7.10
CA GLY A 242 4.73 -7.67 -6.58
C GLY A 242 4.29 -9.12 -6.39
N GLN A 243 5.11 -10.10 -6.77
CA GLN A 243 4.87 -11.50 -6.46
C GLN A 243 5.36 -11.82 -5.04
N ASN A 244 4.51 -12.38 -4.20
CA ASN A 244 4.92 -12.85 -2.88
C ASN A 244 5.87 -14.06 -2.98
N VAL A 245 7.01 -14.00 -2.28
CA VAL A 245 8.02 -15.06 -2.27
C VAL A 245 8.20 -15.74 -0.92
N ILE A 246 7.40 -15.36 0.09
CA ILE A 246 7.49 -15.89 1.46
C ILE A 246 7.16 -17.37 1.50
N GLY A 247 8.12 -18.20 1.91
CA GLY A 247 7.97 -19.66 1.99
C GLY A 247 8.45 -20.42 0.76
N LEU A 248 8.87 -19.72 -0.30
CA LEU A 248 9.54 -20.33 -1.45
C LEU A 248 10.98 -20.75 -1.12
N LYS A 249 11.50 -21.70 -1.87
CA LYS A 249 12.93 -22.08 -1.78
C LYS A 249 13.79 -21.02 -2.46
N ASP A 250 15.03 -20.87 -1.99
CA ASP A 250 15.99 -19.93 -2.59
C ASP A 250 16.17 -20.13 -4.09
N SER A 251 16.14 -21.37 -4.58
CA SER A 251 16.20 -21.67 -6.02
C SER A 251 15.05 -21.03 -6.78
N GLN A 252 13.82 -21.12 -6.25
CA GLN A 252 12.63 -20.54 -6.89
C GLN A 252 12.67 -19.01 -6.84
N ILE A 253 13.17 -18.42 -5.75
CA ILE A 253 13.37 -16.98 -5.65
C ILE A 253 14.43 -16.51 -6.66
N ALA A 254 15.53 -17.26 -6.80
CA ALA A 254 16.56 -16.99 -7.80
C ALA A 254 16.02 -17.09 -9.23
N ASP A 255 15.14 -18.07 -9.51
CA ASP A 255 14.48 -18.23 -10.81
C ASP A 255 13.54 -17.04 -11.12
N ILE A 256 12.78 -16.55 -10.12
CA ILE A 256 11.93 -15.36 -10.27
C ILE A 256 12.80 -14.11 -10.54
N LEU A 257 13.90 -13.95 -9.79
CA LEU A 257 14.83 -12.85 -9.98
C LEU A 257 15.53 -12.91 -11.34
N SER A 258 15.91 -14.09 -11.82
CA SER A 258 16.57 -14.26 -13.12
C SER A 258 15.62 -14.00 -14.29
N THR A 259 14.37 -14.46 -14.18
CA THR A 259 13.30 -14.27 -15.18
C THR A 259 12.76 -12.84 -15.23
N SER A 260 12.91 -12.09 -14.14
CA SER A 260 12.51 -10.67 -14.09
C SER A 260 13.20 -9.82 -15.15
N GLU A 261 12.60 -8.70 -15.55
CA GLU A 261 13.18 -7.78 -16.54
C GLU A 261 14.42 -7.03 -16.01
N SER A 262 14.86 -6.01 -16.75
CA SER A 262 15.99 -5.15 -16.36
C SER A 262 15.74 -4.42 -15.03
N VAL A 263 14.48 -4.13 -14.69
CA VAL A 263 14.07 -3.49 -13.44
C VAL A 263 13.53 -4.56 -12.49
N VAL A 264 14.05 -4.56 -11.26
CA VAL A 264 13.64 -5.46 -10.20
C VAL A 264 13.23 -4.64 -8.99
N THR A 265 11.95 -4.69 -8.65
CA THR A 265 11.42 -4.07 -7.43
C THR A 265 11.20 -5.14 -6.39
N ILE A 266 11.87 -5.04 -5.25
CA ILE A 266 11.65 -5.97 -4.14
C ILE A 266 11.02 -5.24 -2.96
N THR A 267 10.22 -5.98 -2.20
CA THR A 267 9.71 -5.52 -0.91
C THR A 267 10.41 -6.31 0.19
N ILE A 268 10.99 -5.61 1.16
CA ILE A 268 11.78 -6.21 2.23
C ILE A 268 11.22 -5.88 3.61
N MET A 269 11.42 -6.81 4.56
CA MET A 269 11.05 -6.65 5.97
C MET A 269 12.24 -6.97 6.88
N PRO A 270 12.49 -6.22 7.96
CA PRO A 270 13.53 -6.57 8.93
C PRO A 270 13.38 -8.00 9.47
N ALA A 271 14.48 -8.75 9.54
CA ALA A 271 14.43 -10.17 9.89
C ALA A 271 13.82 -10.43 11.28
N PHE A 272 14.10 -9.56 12.25
CA PHE A 272 13.56 -9.71 13.60
C PHE A 272 12.02 -9.65 13.63
N ILE A 273 11.40 -8.78 12.81
CA ILE A 273 9.94 -8.64 12.73
C ILE A 273 9.37 -9.87 12.03
N PHE A 274 9.96 -10.24 10.90
CA PHE A 274 9.55 -11.40 10.12
C PHE A 274 9.52 -12.66 11.00
N GLU A 275 10.59 -12.93 11.74
CA GLU A 275 10.70 -14.07 12.66
C GLU A 275 9.63 -14.06 13.76
N HIS A 276 9.25 -12.87 14.27
CA HIS A 276 8.17 -12.74 15.24
C HIS A 276 6.80 -13.04 14.62
N ILE A 277 6.56 -12.60 13.38
CA ILE A 277 5.32 -12.90 12.65
C ILE A 277 5.22 -14.41 12.41
N ILE A 278 6.25 -15.06 11.86
CA ILE A 278 6.21 -16.50 11.53
C ILE A 278 6.42 -17.42 12.73
N LYS A 279 6.64 -16.87 13.93
CA LYS A 279 6.89 -17.66 15.15
C LYS A 279 5.79 -18.69 15.39
N ARG A 280 6.21 -19.95 15.56
CA ARG A 280 5.36 -21.17 15.73
C ARG A 280 4.63 -21.62 14.47
N MET A 281 5.10 -21.22 13.29
CA MET A 281 4.60 -21.71 12.01
C MET A 281 5.59 -22.68 11.36
N ALA A 282 5.08 -23.81 10.84
CA ALA A 282 5.93 -24.77 10.14
C ALA A 282 6.27 -24.25 8.72
N PRO A 283 7.52 -24.34 8.27
CA PRO A 283 7.94 -23.90 6.93
C PRO A 283 7.12 -24.53 5.80
N SER A 284 6.75 -25.80 5.95
CA SER A 284 5.92 -26.52 4.96
C SER A 284 4.53 -25.90 4.76
N ILE A 285 3.95 -25.33 5.81
CA ILE A 285 2.63 -24.68 5.75
C ILE A 285 2.74 -23.38 4.95
N MET A 286 3.79 -22.59 5.19
CA MET A 286 4.03 -21.37 4.42
C MET A 286 4.21 -21.70 2.93
N LYS A 287 5.05 -22.68 2.61
CA LYS A 287 5.28 -23.08 1.21
C LYS A 287 4.01 -23.57 0.50
N SER A 288 3.13 -24.28 1.20
CA SER A 288 1.99 -24.95 0.57
C SER A 288 0.73 -24.10 0.51
N LEU A 289 0.50 -23.24 1.51
CA LEU A 289 -0.76 -22.52 1.63
C LEU A 289 -0.63 -21.04 1.27
N MET A 290 0.56 -20.46 1.35
CA MET A 290 0.73 -19.03 1.13
C MET A 290 0.37 -18.66 -0.32
N ASP A 291 -0.34 -17.54 -0.46
CA ASP A 291 -0.66 -16.99 -1.77
C ASP A 291 0.59 -16.42 -2.46
N HIS A 292 0.90 -16.93 -3.64
CA HIS A 292 2.02 -16.51 -4.49
C HIS A 292 1.56 -15.92 -5.81
N THR A 293 0.26 -15.63 -5.94
CA THR A 293 -0.31 -15.02 -7.14
C THR A 293 0.25 -13.61 -7.35
N ILE A 294 0.36 -13.23 -8.63
CA ILE A 294 0.82 -11.91 -9.02
C ILE A 294 -0.42 -11.02 -9.12
N PRO A 295 -0.47 -9.87 -8.42
CA PRO A 295 -1.60 -8.96 -8.51
C PRO A 295 -1.80 -8.45 -9.95
N GLU A 296 -3.04 -8.49 -10.43
CA GLU A 296 -3.44 -7.78 -11.64
C GLU A 296 -3.51 -6.27 -11.34
N VAL A 297 -2.93 -5.44 -12.20
CA VAL A 297 -2.84 -3.98 -12.06
C VAL A 297 -3.25 -3.29 -13.35
#